data_AF-A0A5S3WKJ3-F1
#
_entry.id   AF-A0A5S3WKJ3-F1
#
_cell.length_a   1.000
_cell.length_b   1.000
_cell.length_c   1.000
_cell.angle_alpha   90.00
_cell.angle_beta   90.00
_cell.angle_gamma   90.00
#
_symmetry.space_group_name_H-M   'P 1'
#
loop_
_entity.id
_entity.type
_entity.pdbx_description
1 polymer ?
#
loop_
_entity_poly.entity_id
_entity_poly.type
_entity_poly.pdbx_seq_one_letter_code
_entity_poly.pdbx_strand_id
1 'polypeptide(L)'
;KYYDKKIPVTPNNLFAIGSCTKALTAATLDLLQDDNKVNYDKPVREYLPALQFYNEQMNAKIIVRDLMSHRTGLPRHDYSWYGFPSSSRDSLMKRIQYQEPTFDIRAKWQYNN
;
A
#
# COMPACT_ATOMS: atom_id res chain seq x y z
N LYS A 1 -3.76 24.50 -16.88
CA LYS A 1 -2.80 25.47 -16.25
C LYS A 1 -1.40 25.44 -16.86
N TYR A 2 -0.74 24.29 -17.05
CA TYR A 2 0.57 24.21 -17.75
C TYR A 2 0.44 23.95 -19.25
N TYR A 3 -0.51 23.08 -19.64
CA TYR A 3 -0.78 22.72 -21.03
C TYR A 3 -1.12 23.93 -21.91
N ASP A 4 -2.05 24.77 -21.44
CA ASP A 4 -2.54 25.95 -22.17
C ASP A 4 -1.46 27.02 -22.42
N LYS A 5 -0.41 27.00 -21.60
CA LYS A 5 0.70 27.98 -21.64
C LYS A 5 1.88 27.52 -22.49
N LYS A 6 1.83 26.32 -23.09
CA LYS A 6 2.90 25.72 -23.90
C LYS A 6 4.28 25.82 -23.25
N ILE A 7 4.34 25.65 -21.92
CA ILE A 7 5.60 25.72 -21.18
C ILE A 7 6.46 24.52 -21.61
N PRO A 8 7.69 24.72 -22.10
CA PRO A 8 8.56 23.62 -22.49
C PRO A 8 8.86 22.69 -21.32
N VAL A 9 8.85 21.38 -21.58
CA VAL A 9 9.33 20.39 -20.62
C VAL A 9 10.86 20.41 -20.60
N THR A 10 11.41 20.34 -19.40
CA THR A 10 12.84 20.27 -19.11
C THR A 10 13.12 19.02 -18.25
N PRO A 11 14.38 18.57 -18.17
CA PRO A 11 14.76 17.49 -17.26
C PRO A 11 14.46 17.75 -15.79
N ASN A 12 14.28 19.01 -15.37
CA ASN A 12 14.01 19.39 -13.98
C ASN A 12 12.52 19.47 -13.64
N ASN A 13 11.62 19.22 -14.60
CA ASN A 13 10.19 19.21 -14.31
C ASN A 13 9.82 17.99 -13.46
N LEU A 14 9.09 18.24 -12.38
CA LEU A 14 8.56 17.18 -11.52
C LEU A 14 7.24 16.66 -12.09
N PHE A 15 7.12 15.32 -12.10
CA PHE A 15 5.91 14.61 -12.52
C PHE A 15 5.49 13.63 -11.44
N ALA A 16 4.18 13.37 -11.35
CA ALA A 16 3.70 12.28 -10.53
C ALA A 16 4.13 10.94 -11.16
N ILE A 17 4.99 10.21 -10.46
CA ILE A 17 5.53 8.93 -10.94
C ILE A 17 4.62 7.73 -10.62
N GLY A 18 3.49 7.98 -9.94
CA GLY A 18 2.47 6.96 -9.63
C GLY A 18 3.06 5.74 -8.92
N SER A 19 2.79 4.55 -9.47
CA SER A 19 3.21 3.28 -8.88
C SER A 19 4.72 3.07 -8.81
N CYS A 20 5.54 3.86 -9.53
CA CYS A 20 7.00 3.82 -9.36
C CYS A 20 7.42 4.14 -7.91
N THR A 21 6.61 4.89 -7.17
CA THR A 21 6.81 5.14 -5.74
C THR A 21 6.93 3.85 -4.91
N LYS A 22 6.30 2.74 -5.33
CA LYS A 22 6.37 1.46 -4.60
C LYS A 22 7.79 0.90 -4.53
N ALA A 23 8.62 1.13 -5.55
CA ALA A 23 10.01 0.71 -5.52
C ALA A 23 10.79 1.46 -4.41
N LEU A 24 10.52 2.75 -4.23
CA LEU A 24 11.10 3.53 -3.13
C LEU A 24 10.56 3.06 -1.77
N THR A 25 9.26 2.77 -1.66
CA THR A 25 8.67 2.21 -0.43
C THR A 25 9.31 0.87 -0.07
N ALA A 26 9.51 -0.02 -1.04
CA ALA A 26 10.16 -1.31 -0.83
C ALA A 26 11.63 -1.15 -0.39
N ALA A 27 12.40 -0.26 -1.04
CA ALA A 27 13.77 0.04 -0.65
C ALA A 27 13.87 0.60 0.79
N THR A 28 12.93 1.47 1.19
CA THR A 28 12.88 1.98 2.57
C THR A 28 12.58 0.86 3.58
N LEU A 29 11.70 -0.09 3.25
CA LEU A 29 11.45 -1.25 4.10
C LEU A 29 12.69 -2.14 4.24
N ASP A 30 13.52 -2.23 3.20
CA ASP A 30 14.77 -2.98 3.20
C ASP A 30 15.81 -2.38 4.14
N LEU A 31 16.00 -1.06 4.08
CA LEU A 31 16.84 -0.35 5.04
C LEU A 31 16.35 -0.55 6.49
N LEU A 32 15.03 -0.57 6.71
CA LEU A 32 14.46 -0.84 8.04
C LEU A 32 14.67 -2.30 8.47
N GLN A 33 14.71 -3.24 7.53
CA GLN A 33 15.00 -4.63 7.85
C GLN A 33 16.48 -4.84 8.19
N ASP A 34 17.40 -4.21 7.46
CA ASP A 34 18.83 -4.22 7.79
C ASP A 34 19.10 -3.66 9.20
N ASP A 35 18.35 -2.62 9.59
CA ASP A 35 18.36 -2.04 10.93
C ASP A 35 17.64 -2.91 11.99
N ASN A 36 17.12 -4.08 11.64
CA ASN A 36 16.29 -4.95 12.49
C ASN A 36 15.02 -4.28 13.04
N LYS A 37 14.53 -3.22 12.40
CA LYS A 37 13.30 -2.48 12.80
C LYS A 37 12.03 -3.09 12.21
N VAL A 38 12.15 -3.77 11.06
CA VAL A 38 11.05 -4.49 10.40
C VAL A 38 11.53 -5.89 10.02
N ASN A 39 10.65 -6.88 10.11
CA ASN A 39 10.90 -8.22 9.60
C ASN A 39 9.76 -8.58 8.65
N TYR A 40 10.11 -8.93 7.41
CA TYR A 40 9.12 -9.27 6.39
C TYR A 40 8.19 -10.43 6.77
N ASP A 41 8.67 -11.35 7.59
CA ASP A 41 7.95 -12.57 7.98
C ASP A 41 7.19 -12.44 9.30
N LYS A 42 7.11 -11.23 9.86
CA LYS A 42 6.29 -10.92 11.03
C LYS A 42 4.90 -10.39 10.67
N PRO A 43 3.87 -10.64 11.52
CA PRO A 43 2.55 -10.05 11.36
C PRO A 43 2.63 -8.54 11.22
N VAL A 44 1.97 -7.97 10.20
CA VAL A 44 2.03 -6.52 9.95
C VAL A 44 1.51 -5.71 11.15
N ARG A 45 0.58 -6.28 11.90
CA ARG A 45 -0.05 -5.65 13.08
C ARG A 45 0.89 -5.52 14.28
N GLU A 46 2.05 -6.18 14.29
CA GLU A 46 3.11 -5.86 15.27
C GLU A 46 3.63 -4.42 15.08
N TYR A 47 3.64 -3.94 13.83
CA TYR A 47 4.11 -2.60 13.47
C TYR A 47 2.96 -1.58 13.35
N LEU A 48 1.77 -2.06 12.98
CA LEU A 48 0.57 -1.25 12.76
C LEU A 48 -0.63 -1.81 13.57
N PRO A 49 -0.67 -1.65 14.90
CA PRO A 49 -1.67 -2.31 15.75
C PRO A 49 -3.11 -1.87 15.47
N ALA A 50 -3.31 -0.66 14.93
CA ALA A 50 -4.62 -0.14 14.55
C ALA A 50 -5.13 -0.66 13.20
N LEU A 51 -4.31 -1.35 12.40
CA LEU A 51 -4.69 -1.90 11.11
C LEU A 51 -5.64 -3.09 11.29
N GLN A 52 -6.82 -3.00 10.70
CA GLN A 52 -7.83 -4.06 10.65
C GLN A 52 -8.09 -4.44 9.19
N PHE A 53 -8.14 -5.73 8.92
CA PHE A 53 -8.58 -6.33 7.66
C PHE A 53 -10.02 -6.82 7.79
N TYR A 54 -10.59 -7.30 6.68
CA TYR A 54 -11.98 -7.71 6.58
C TYR A 54 -12.43 -8.76 7.60
N ASN A 55 -11.53 -9.64 8.04
CA ASN A 55 -11.84 -10.67 9.03
C ASN A 55 -10.64 -11.03 9.92
N GLU A 56 -10.92 -11.75 11.00
CA GLU A 56 -9.91 -12.15 11.99
C GLU A 56 -8.83 -13.06 11.41
N GLN A 57 -9.14 -13.89 10.42
CA GLN A 57 -8.15 -14.73 9.76
C GLN A 57 -7.09 -13.87 9.05
N MET A 58 -7.49 -12.80 8.37
CA MET A 58 -6.56 -11.85 7.74
C MET A 58 -5.77 -11.07 8.78
N ASN A 59 -6.42 -10.62 9.85
CA ASN A 59 -5.77 -9.96 10.99
C ASN A 59 -4.66 -10.81 11.60
N ALA A 60 -4.86 -12.13 11.72
CA ALA A 60 -3.90 -13.04 12.31
C ALA A 60 -2.77 -13.48 11.37
N LYS A 61 -3.01 -13.55 10.05
CA LYS A 61 -2.11 -14.23 9.10
C LYS A 61 -1.30 -13.31 8.19
N ILE A 62 -1.75 -12.06 7.95
CA ILE A 62 -1.06 -11.16 7.02
C ILE A 62 0.26 -10.66 7.64
N ILE A 63 1.35 -10.93 6.93
CA ILE A 63 2.70 -10.45 7.26
C ILE A 63 3.10 -9.27 6.37
N VAL A 64 4.19 -8.59 6.73
CA VAL A 64 4.72 -7.46 5.93
C VAL A 64 5.01 -7.87 4.48
N ARG A 65 5.59 -9.06 4.26
CA ARG A 65 5.88 -9.60 2.92
C ARG A 65 4.64 -9.73 2.03
N ASP A 66 3.48 -10.07 2.62
CA ASP A 66 2.23 -10.22 1.86
C ASP A 66 1.75 -8.88 1.30
N LEU A 67 1.98 -7.77 2.03
CA LEU A 67 1.71 -6.42 1.54
C LEU A 67 2.63 -6.04 0.38
N MET A 68 3.94 -6.27 0.55
CA MET A 68 4.97 -5.92 -0.43
C MET A 68 4.83 -6.70 -1.75
N SER A 69 4.29 -7.92 -1.68
CA SER A 69 4.23 -8.86 -2.82
C SER A 69 2.83 -8.98 -3.44
N HIS A 70 1.86 -8.17 -3.02
CA HIS A 70 0.49 -8.23 -3.52
C HIS A 70 -0.19 -9.60 -3.31
N ARG A 71 -0.02 -10.19 -2.12
CA ARG A 71 -0.51 -11.54 -1.78
C ARG A 71 -1.49 -11.58 -0.61
N THR A 72 -2.12 -10.45 -0.30
CA THR A 72 -3.15 -10.36 0.74
C THR A 72 -4.49 -10.97 0.34
N GLY A 73 -4.76 -11.09 -0.96
CA GLY A 73 -6.07 -11.47 -1.50
C GLY A 73 -7.05 -10.29 -1.69
N LEU A 74 -6.62 -9.07 -1.34
CA LEU A 74 -7.41 -7.85 -1.56
C LEU A 74 -7.37 -7.41 -3.03
N PRO A 75 -8.53 -7.14 -3.66
CA PRO A 75 -8.56 -6.49 -4.97
C PRO A 75 -8.20 -5.00 -4.86
N ARG A 76 -8.11 -4.33 -6.02
CA ARG A 76 -7.90 -2.89 -6.06
C ARG A 76 -9.09 -2.16 -5.46
N HIS A 77 -8.80 -1.19 -4.58
CA HIS A 77 -9.79 -0.29 -3.99
C HIS A 77 -9.42 1.17 -4.25
N ASP A 78 -8.89 1.47 -5.43
CA ASP A 78 -8.36 2.79 -5.79
C ASP A 78 -9.41 3.91 -5.63
N TYR A 79 -10.67 3.64 -5.96
CA TYR A 79 -11.77 4.59 -5.76
C TYR A 79 -12.01 4.93 -4.29
N SER A 80 -11.64 4.04 -3.36
CA SER A 80 -11.80 4.29 -1.93
C SER A 80 -11.00 5.50 -1.48
N TRP A 81 -9.87 5.84 -2.11
CA TRP A 81 -9.10 7.06 -1.80
C TRP A 81 -9.18 8.13 -2.89
N TYR A 82 -9.42 7.78 -4.16
CA TYR A 82 -9.45 8.78 -5.23
C TYR A 82 -10.81 9.47 -5.28
N GLY A 83 -11.90 8.72 -5.05
CA GLY A 83 -13.25 9.27 -4.98
C GLY A 83 -13.55 9.94 -3.64
N PHE A 84 -12.88 9.51 -2.57
CA PHE A 84 -13.12 10.00 -1.20
C PHE A 84 -11.80 10.38 -0.51
N PRO A 85 -11.05 11.37 -1.02
CA PRO A 85 -9.74 11.70 -0.48
C PRO A 85 -9.82 12.14 0.98
N SER A 86 -8.77 11.84 1.74
CA SER A 86 -8.62 12.28 3.13
C SER A 86 -7.20 12.77 3.34
N SER A 87 -7.04 13.87 4.08
CA SER A 87 -5.72 14.34 4.53
C SER A 87 -5.15 13.46 5.65
N SER A 88 -5.95 12.60 6.28
CA SER A 88 -5.53 11.67 7.32
C SER A 88 -5.26 10.29 6.74
N ARG A 89 -3.98 9.88 6.77
CA ARG A 89 -3.57 8.51 6.43
C ARG A 89 -4.33 7.47 7.25
N ASP A 90 -4.51 7.72 8.55
CA ASP A 90 -5.17 6.78 9.46
C ASP A 90 -6.66 6.61 9.11
N SER A 91 -7.31 7.68 8.63
CA SER A 91 -8.68 7.60 8.09
C SER A 91 -8.77 6.71 6.84
N LEU A 92 -7.78 6.76 5.95
CA LEU A 92 -7.72 5.87 4.78
C LEU A 92 -7.46 4.41 5.21
N MET A 93 -6.52 4.21 6.14
CA MET A 93 -6.18 2.88 6.66
C MET A 93 -7.38 2.17 7.30
N LYS A 94 -8.23 2.91 8.04
CA LYS A 94 -9.46 2.36 8.64
C LYS A 94 -10.44 1.79 7.61
N ARG A 95 -10.34 2.13 6.32
CA ARG A 95 -11.23 1.61 5.27
C ARG A 95 -10.87 0.19 4.85
N ILE A 96 -9.64 -0.26 5.12
CA ILE A 96 -9.16 -1.61 4.76
C ILE A 96 -10.02 -2.69 5.40
N GLN A 97 -10.58 -2.44 6.59
CA GLN A 97 -11.47 -3.39 7.28
C GLN A 97 -12.77 -3.69 6.53
N TYR A 98 -13.15 -2.87 5.55
CA TYR A 98 -14.36 -3.06 4.73
C TYR A 98 -14.05 -3.63 3.34
N GLN A 99 -12.79 -3.97 3.07
CA GLN A 99 -12.35 -4.48 1.76
C GLN A 99 -12.42 -6.00 1.74
N GLU A 100 -13.48 -6.56 1.14
CA GLU A 100 -13.65 -8.01 1.04
C GLU A 100 -12.56 -8.64 0.13
N PRO A 101 -11.87 -9.71 0.59
CA PRO A 101 -10.89 -10.40 -0.23
C PRO A 101 -11.57 -11.22 -1.34
N THR A 102 -10.91 -11.32 -2.49
CA THR A 102 -11.36 -12.18 -3.61
C THR A 102 -10.61 -13.51 -3.69
N PHE A 103 -9.54 -13.66 -2.93
CA PHE A 103 -8.75 -14.88 -2.80
C PHE A 103 -8.29 -15.05 -1.35
N ASP A 104 -7.99 -16.28 -0.97
CA ASP A 104 -7.28 -16.55 0.28
C ASP A 104 -5.88 -15.92 0.26
N ILE A 105 -5.38 -15.62 1.45
CA ILE A 105 -4.04 -15.09 1.69
C ILE A 105 -3.01 -16.01 1.01
N ARG A 106 -2.14 -15.42 0.18
CA ARG A 106 -1.12 -16.11 -0.64
C ARG A 106 -1.67 -17.08 -1.69
N ALA A 107 -2.97 -17.25 -1.86
CA ALA A 107 -3.50 -18.15 -2.91
C ALA A 107 -3.20 -17.62 -4.32
N LYS A 108 -3.18 -16.30 -4.51
CA LYS A 108 -2.90 -15.67 -5.81
C LYS A 108 -2.13 -14.36 -5.64
N TRP A 109 -1.35 -14.00 -6.66
CA TRP A 109 -0.86 -12.63 -6.82
C TRP A 109 -2.00 -11.76 -7.35
N GLN A 110 -2.28 -10.65 -6.66
CA GLN A 110 -3.32 -9.70 -7.05
C GLN A 110 -2.90 -8.28 -6.70
N TYR A 111 -2.51 -7.52 -7.74
CA TYR A 111 -2.10 -6.14 -7.58
C TYR A 111 -3.17 -5.30 -6.86
N ASN A 112 -2.77 -4.70 -5.74
CA ASN A 112 -3.53 -3.71 -4.98
C ASN A 112 -2.55 -2.59 -4.56
N ASN A 113 -3.04 -1.36 -4.51
CA ASN A 113 -2.21 -0.19 -4.22
C ASN A 113 -2.09 0.06 -2.71
#